data_AF-A0A5K7ZIU5-F1
#
_entry.id   AF-A0A5K7ZIU5-F1
#
_cell.length_a   1.000
_cell.length_b   1.000
_cell.length_c   1.000
_cell.angle_alpha   90.00
_cell.angle_beta   90.00
_cell.angle_gamma   90.00
#
_symmetry.space_group_name_H-M   'P 1'
#
loop_
_entity.id
_entity.type
_entity.pdbx_description
1 polymer ?
#
loop_
_entity_poly.entity_id
_entity_poly.type
_entity_poly.pdbx_seq_one_letter_code
_entity_poly.pdbx_strand_id
1 'polypeptide(L)'
;MTREVERVAAAIDAACLGKSVALVSSGDPGIYAMAGLALEMCEARRVAAVPSWTAANGDSDETGSLRVEVVPGIPALCAGAALLGAPLMHDFCAISLSDLLTPWEVIETRLDAAARADFVMVLYNPKSKKRHWQLEKARQIMMNHKPAQTPVGVVTGAMRSDQRIQVTTLEELHTAMVNMQSTVFIGNHSTRRYGDFLLTLRGYGEKYRL
;
A
#
# COMPACT_ATOMS: atom_id res chain seq x y z
N MET A 1 -5.27 10.89 10.45
CA MET A 1 -4.11 11.78 10.27
C MET A 1 -4.64 13.01 9.55
N THR A 2 -4.49 14.21 10.13
CA THR A 2 -4.99 15.48 9.57
C THR A 2 -3.87 16.53 9.46
N ARG A 3 -2.62 16.14 9.73
CA ARG A 3 -1.47 17.05 9.83
C ARG A 3 -0.31 16.64 8.93
N GLU A 4 -0.57 15.84 7.89
CA GLU A 4 0.48 15.43 6.95
C GLU A 4 1.06 16.64 6.23
N VAL A 5 0.19 17.53 5.73
CA VAL A 5 0.58 18.81 5.11
C VAL A 5 1.41 19.67 6.06
N GLU A 6 0.98 19.84 7.32
CA GLU A 6 1.73 20.62 8.32
C GLU A 6 3.11 20.01 8.63
N ARG A 7 3.20 18.68 8.73
CA ARG A 7 4.46 17.97 8.95
C ARG A 7 5.42 18.14 7.78
N VAL A 8 4.93 18.01 6.55
CA VAL A 8 5.74 18.22 5.35
C VAL A 8 6.18 19.67 5.25
N ALA A 9 5.28 20.64 5.49
CA ALA A 9 5.59 22.06 5.52
C ALA A 9 6.77 22.34 6.45
N ALA A 10 6.66 21.91 7.71
CA ALA A 10 7.72 22.12 8.70
C ALA A 10 9.05 21.45 8.32
N ALA A 11 9.01 20.29 7.65
CA ALA A 11 10.20 19.62 7.17
C ALA A 11 10.90 20.39 6.04
N ILE A 12 10.13 20.89 5.06
CA ILE A 12 10.64 21.72 3.97
C ILE A 12 11.20 23.03 4.52
N ASP A 13 10.47 23.71 5.41
CA ASP A 13 10.90 24.98 5.98
C ASP A 13 12.21 24.83 6.76
N ALA A 14 12.35 23.74 7.54
CA ALA A 14 13.59 23.42 8.23
C ALA A 14 14.75 23.11 7.26
N ALA A 15 14.48 22.37 6.18
CA ALA A 15 15.49 22.04 5.17
C ALA A 15 15.98 23.27 4.40
N CYS A 16 15.08 24.20 4.04
CA CYS A 16 15.43 25.47 3.41
C CYS A 16 16.29 26.39 4.31
N LEU A 17 16.22 26.20 5.63
CA LEU A 17 17.10 26.87 6.60
C LEU A 17 18.47 26.17 6.76
N GLY A 18 18.80 25.23 5.87
CA GLY A 18 20.08 24.51 5.85
C GLY A 18 20.17 23.33 6.81
N LYS A 19 19.04 22.87 7.39
CA LYS A 19 19.05 21.70 8.27
C LYS A 19 18.94 20.41 7.48
N SER A 20 19.62 19.37 7.95
CA SER A 20 19.34 17.99 7.52
C SER A 20 18.07 17.50 8.21
N VAL A 21 17.07 17.08 7.42
CA VAL A 21 15.75 16.69 7.94
C VAL A 21 15.40 15.27 7.49
N ALA A 22 14.94 14.44 8.43
CA ALA A 22 14.39 13.12 8.15
C ALA A 22 12.87 13.13 8.31
N LEU A 23 12.14 12.94 7.20
CA LEU A 23 10.68 12.83 7.20
C LEU A 23 10.23 11.37 7.24
N VAL A 24 9.92 10.87 8.43
CA VAL A 24 9.62 9.44 8.63
C VAL A 24 8.20 9.08 8.17
N SER A 25 8.11 7.99 7.40
CA SER A 25 6.89 7.29 7.00
C SER A 25 6.94 5.83 7.45
N SER A 26 5.78 5.21 7.69
CA SER A 26 5.71 3.77 7.92
C SER A 26 5.75 2.99 6.61
N GLY A 27 6.44 1.85 6.58
CA GLY A 27 6.56 1.06 5.37
C GLY A 27 7.47 1.75 4.36
N ASP A 28 6.97 1.97 3.15
CA ASP A 28 7.71 2.67 2.11
C ASP A 28 7.16 4.10 1.92
N PRO A 29 8.01 5.16 1.91
CA PRO A 29 7.56 6.55 1.74
C PRO A 29 6.85 6.83 0.41
N GLY A 30 7.10 6.03 -0.63
CA GLY A 30 6.48 6.13 -1.95
C GLY A 30 5.13 5.44 -2.07
N ILE A 31 4.72 4.63 -1.10
CA ILE A 31 3.45 3.86 -1.15
C ILE A 31 2.45 4.43 -0.14
N TYR A 32 1.51 5.24 -0.63
CA TYR A 32 0.44 5.89 0.17
C TYR A 32 0.98 6.64 1.41
N ALA A 33 2.15 7.27 1.27
CA ALA A 33 2.85 7.94 2.35
C ALA A 33 3.39 9.31 1.88
N MET A 34 4.43 9.83 2.56
CA MET A 34 4.76 11.26 2.53
C MET A 34 5.64 11.70 1.36
N ALA A 35 6.28 10.80 0.60
CA ALA A 35 7.20 11.21 -0.46
C ALA A 35 6.51 12.01 -1.57
N GLY A 36 5.33 11.54 -2.02
CA GLY A 36 4.52 12.25 -3.02
C GLY A 36 4.12 13.65 -2.54
N LEU A 37 3.58 13.74 -1.32
CA LEU A 37 3.19 15.02 -0.73
C LEU A 37 4.37 15.98 -0.56
N ALA A 38 5.56 15.48 -0.17
CA ALA A 38 6.76 16.29 -0.04
C ALA A 38 7.19 16.91 -1.38
N LEU A 39 7.22 16.10 -2.45
CA LEU A 39 7.60 16.57 -3.78
C LEU A 39 6.54 17.54 -4.36
N GLU A 40 5.26 17.23 -4.22
CA GLU A 40 4.15 18.11 -4.62
C GLU A 40 4.23 19.47 -3.91
N MET A 41 4.54 19.48 -2.61
CA MET A 41 4.68 20.72 -1.86
C MET A 41 5.93 21.51 -2.25
N CYS A 42 7.05 20.86 -2.57
CA CYS A 42 8.22 21.54 -3.13
C CYS A 42 7.88 22.21 -4.47
N GLU A 43 7.20 21.49 -5.38
CA GLU A 43 6.74 22.02 -6.66
C GLU A 43 5.80 23.22 -6.47
N ALA A 44 4.76 23.07 -5.65
CA ALA A 44 3.77 24.12 -5.40
C ALA A 44 4.39 25.38 -4.76
N ARG A 45 5.44 25.21 -3.94
CA ARG A 45 6.16 26.32 -3.28
C ARG A 45 7.33 26.85 -4.11
N ARG A 46 7.58 26.30 -5.31
CA ARG A 46 8.76 26.61 -6.16
C ARG A 46 10.09 26.45 -5.43
N VAL A 47 10.17 25.47 -4.54
CA VAL A 47 11.44 25.07 -3.91
C VAL A 47 12.20 24.20 -4.91
N ALA A 48 13.36 24.67 -5.37
CA ALA A 48 14.23 23.89 -6.23
C ALA A 48 14.66 22.62 -5.48
N ALA A 49 14.29 21.45 -5.99
CA ALA A 49 14.60 20.17 -5.39
C ALA A 49 15.21 19.23 -6.43
N VAL A 50 16.29 18.56 -6.06
CA VAL A 50 17.01 17.61 -6.93
C VAL A 50 17.16 16.25 -6.24
N PRO A 51 17.14 15.13 -6.98
CA PRO A 51 17.46 13.83 -6.40
C PRO A 51 18.86 13.84 -5.78
N SER A 52 19.03 13.20 -4.62
CA SER A 52 20.34 13.15 -3.94
C SER A 52 21.45 12.50 -4.78
N TRP A 53 21.11 11.61 -5.72
CA TRP A 53 22.06 10.88 -6.56
C TRP A 53 22.52 11.63 -7.82
N THR A 54 21.84 12.70 -8.25
CA THR A 54 22.21 13.43 -9.48
C THR A 54 23.38 14.38 -9.29
N ALA A 55 23.80 14.61 -8.05
CA ALA A 55 24.97 15.42 -7.75
C ALA A 55 26.25 14.60 -7.92
N ALA A 56 26.64 14.38 -9.17
CA ALA A 56 27.94 13.84 -9.49
C ALA A 56 29.02 14.92 -9.24
N ASN A 57 29.98 14.59 -8.38
CA ASN A 57 31.35 15.11 -8.35
C ASN A 57 31.54 16.60 -8.01
N GLY A 58 31.71 16.89 -6.71
CA GLY A 58 32.63 17.95 -6.25
C GLY A 58 32.20 19.41 -6.46
N ASP A 59 31.19 19.68 -7.28
CA ASP A 59 30.65 21.04 -7.41
C ASP A 59 29.74 21.32 -6.22
N SER A 60 30.18 22.26 -5.38
CA SER A 60 29.33 22.96 -4.42
C SER A 60 28.08 23.46 -5.15
N ASP A 61 26.89 23.08 -4.68
CA ASP A 61 25.61 23.56 -5.20
C ASP A 61 25.57 25.10 -5.17
N GLU A 62 25.96 25.75 -6.26
CA GLU A 62 25.76 27.20 -6.43
C GLU A 62 24.25 27.53 -6.61
N THR A 63 23.39 26.51 -6.78
CA THR A 63 21.98 26.68 -7.13
C THR A 63 21.02 26.78 -5.93
N GLY A 64 21.47 26.52 -4.69
CA GLY A 64 20.62 26.60 -3.50
C GLY A 64 19.47 25.58 -3.46
N SER A 65 19.55 24.51 -4.27
CA SER A 65 18.50 23.48 -4.37
C SER A 65 18.51 22.52 -3.16
N LEU A 66 17.34 22.09 -2.71
CA LEU A 66 17.20 21.02 -1.73
C LEU A 66 17.56 19.66 -2.35
N ARG A 67 18.47 18.94 -1.71
CA ARG A 67 18.74 17.53 -2.03
C ARG A 67 17.71 16.65 -1.35
N VAL A 68 16.95 15.91 -2.14
CA VAL A 68 15.88 15.02 -1.64
C VAL A 68 16.26 13.57 -1.93
N GLU A 69 16.24 12.75 -0.88
CA GLU A 69 16.42 11.30 -0.96
C GLU A 69 15.15 10.59 -0.49
N VAL A 70 14.63 9.69 -1.32
CA VAL A 70 13.56 8.78 -0.94
C VAL A 70 14.18 7.44 -0.58
N VAL A 71 14.36 7.20 0.73
CA VAL A 71 14.93 5.95 1.24
C VAL A 71 13.84 4.87 1.24
N PRO A 72 14.03 3.74 0.53
CA PRO A 72 13.02 2.70 0.44
C PRO A 72 12.83 1.98 1.77
N GLY A 73 11.62 1.46 1.99
CA GLY A 73 11.29 0.65 3.16
C GLY A 73 10.51 -0.61 2.78
N ILE A 74 10.29 -1.50 3.75
CA ILE A 74 9.46 -2.70 3.53
C ILE A 74 7.98 -2.31 3.69
N PRO A 75 7.18 -2.26 2.61
CA PRO A 75 5.78 -1.88 2.70
C PRO A 75 4.93 -2.98 3.35
N ALA A 76 3.73 -2.60 3.80
CA ALA A 76 2.80 -3.52 4.46
C ALA A 76 2.40 -4.71 3.57
N LEU A 77 2.36 -4.53 2.24
CA LEU A 77 2.11 -5.62 1.30
C LEU A 77 3.19 -6.70 1.36
N CYS A 78 4.47 -6.32 1.48
CA CYS A 78 5.57 -7.28 1.57
C CYS A 78 5.59 -7.96 2.94
N ALA A 79 5.47 -7.17 4.01
CA ALA A 79 5.44 -7.69 5.38
C ALA A 79 4.27 -8.64 5.61
N GLY A 80 3.07 -8.28 5.12
CA GLY A 80 1.89 -9.12 5.21
C GLY A 80 1.96 -10.37 4.33
N ALA A 81 2.49 -10.27 3.12
CA ALA A 81 2.68 -11.43 2.26
C ALA A 81 3.63 -12.46 2.88
N ALA A 82 4.74 -12.02 3.49
CA ALA A 82 5.69 -12.90 4.18
C ALA A 82 5.05 -13.68 5.34
N LEU A 83 4.06 -13.09 6.02
CA LEU A 83 3.30 -13.73 7.09
C LEU A 83 2.20 -14.67 6.58
N LEU A 84 1.68 -14.42 5.38
CA LEU A 84 0.65 -15.23 4.73
C LEU A 84 1.23 -16.37 3.89
N GLY A 85 2.53 -16.37 3.59
CA GLY A 85 3.17 -17.36 2.73
C GLY A 85 3.56 -16.76 1.38
N ALA A 86 2.79 -17.07 0.34
CA ALA A 86 3.11 -16.66 -1.04
C ALA A 86 1.89 -16.11 -1.82
N PRO A 87 1.11 -15.16 -1.25
CA PRO A 87 -0.09 -14.66 -1.92
C PRO A 87 0.22 -13.77 -3.14
N LEU A 88 1.42 -13.18 -3.24
CA LEU A 88 1.78 -12.21 -4.29
C LEU A 88 2.67 -12.79 -5.40
N MET A 89 2.63 -14.11 -5.64
CA MET A 89 3.45 -14.75 -6.68
C MET A 89 2.99 -14.45 -8.12
N HIS A 90 1.73 -14.07 -8.30
CA HIS A 90 1.20 -13.67 -9.61
C HIS A 90 0.96 -12.15 -9.65
N ASP A 91 0.57 -11.64 -10.81
CA ASP A 91 0.20 -10.25 -11.01
C ASP A 91 -0.76 -9.77 -9.93
N PHE A 92 -0.38 -8.68 -9.27
CA PHE A 92 -1.13 -8.11 -8.16
C PHE A 92 -1.22 -6.59 -8.29
N CYS A 93 -2.23 -6.00 -7.64
CA CYS A 93 -2.34 -4.56 -7.50
C CYS A 93 -2.51 -4.17 -6.04
N ALA A 94 -2.08 -2.96 -5.69
CA ALA A 94 -2.36 -2.33 -4.40
C ALA A 94 -3.40 -1.22 -4.61
N ILE A 95 -4.44 -1.19 -3.79
CA ILE A 95 -5.51 -0.20 -3.87
C ILE A 95 -5.80 0.34 -2.46
N SER A 96 -5.75 1.65 -2.29
CA SER A 96 -6.21 2.31 -1.07
C SER A 96 -7.72 2.48 -1.10
N LEU A 97 -8.41 2.09 -0.03
CA LEU A 97 -9.86 2.34 0.16
C LEU A 97 -10.16 3.70 0.83
N SER A 98 -9.16 4.57 0.94
CA SER A 98 -9.37 5.92 1.48
C SER A 98 -9.87 6.86 0.39
N ASP A 99 -11.12 7.31 0.55
CA ASP A 99 -11.81 8.30 -0.30
C ASP A 99 -11.53 9.77 0.07
N LEU A 100 -10.61 10.01 1.02
CA LEU A 100 -10.31 11.36 1.52
C LEU A 100 -9.85 12.33 0.41
N LEU A 101 -9.01 11.85 -0.51
CA LEU A 101 -8.42 12.64 -1.61
C LEU A 101 -8.70 11.99 -2.98
N THR A 102 -9.46 10.90 -3.02
CA THR A 102 -9.78 10.16 -4.24
C THR A 102 -11.28 9.89 -4.24
N PRO A 103 -12.05 10.41 -5.22
CA PRO A 103 -13.47 10.12 -5.31
C PRO A 103 -13.74 8.61 -5.30
N TRP A 104 -14.79 8.19 -4.59
CA TRP A 104 -15.09 6.77 -4.42
C TRP A 104 -15.32 6.07 -5.76
N GLU A 105 -15.93 6.76 -6.73
CA GLU A 105 -16.24 6.25 -8.07
C GLU A 105 -14.96 5.83 -8.82
N VAL A 106 -13.85 6.53 -8.59
CA VAL A 106 -12.54 6.16 -9.14
C VAL A 106 -12.00 4.90 -8.46
N ILE A 107 -12.19 4.76 -7.15
CA ILE A 107 -11.78 3.56 -6.39
C ILE A 107 -12.61 2.35 -6.84
N GLU A 108 -13.92 2.52 -6.99
CA GLU A 108 -14.85 1.50 -7.49
C GLU A 108 -14.46 1.02 -8.89
N THR A 109 -14.15 1.95 -9.81
CA THR A 109 -13.66 1.61 -11.15
C THR A 109 -12.38 0.77 -11.11
N ARG A 110 -11.43 1.11 -10.22
CA ARG A 110 -10.18 0.35 -10.04
C ARG A 110 -10.44 -1.04 -9.47
N LEU A 111 -11.33 -1.15 -8.49
CA LEU A 111 -11.70 -2.44 -7.88
C LEU A 111 -12.37 -3.36 -8.89
N ASP A 112 -13.35 -2.85 -9.66
CA ASP A 112 -14.04 -3.61 -10.71
C ASP A 112 -13.06 -4.09 -11.79
N ALA A 113 -12.22 -3.19 -12.30
CA ALA A 113 -11.25 -3.53 -13.35
C ALA A 113 -10.23 -4.56 -12.88
N ALA A 114 -9.67 -4.40 -11.67
CA ALA A 114 -8.72 -5.35 -11.10
C ALA A 114 -9.34 -6.73 -10.84
N ALA A 115 -10.60 -6.75 -10.36
CA ALA A 115 -11.32 -7.99 -10.11
C ALA A 115 -11.62 -8.74 -11.43
N ARG A 116 -12.06 -8.00 -12.46
CA ARG A 116 -12.32 -8.55 -13.82
C ARG A 116 -11.09 -9.09 -14.51
N ALA A 117 -9.95 -8.43 -14.33
CA ALA A 117 -8.67 -8.88 -14.87
C ALA A 117 -7.99 -9.94 -13.99
N ASP A 118 -8.67 -10.41 -12.95
CA ASP A 118 -8.22 -11.44 -12.02
C ASP A 118 -6.84 -11.21 -11.39
N PHE A 119 -6.59 -9.96 -10.99
CA PHE A 119 -5.43 -9.64 -10.17
C PHE A 119 -5.61 -10.20 -8.75
N VAL A 120 -4.48 -10.52 -8.11
CA VAL A 120 -4.43 -10.54 -6.64
C VAL A 120 -4.51 -9.09 -6.16
N MET A 121 -5.31 -8.80 -5.15
CA MET A 121 -5.58 -7.43 -4.71
C MET A 121 -5.11 -7.21 -3.28
N VAL A 122 -4.33 -6.18 -3.03
CA VAL A 122 -3.89 -5.76 -1.70
C VAL A 122 -4.56 -4.45 -1.33
N LEU A 123 -5.48 -4.48 -0.36
CA LEU A 123 -6.24 -3.32 0.08
C LEU A 123 -5.53 -2.61 1.24
N TYR A 124 -5.17 -1.36 0.99
CA TYR A 124 -4.66 -0.42 1.98
C TYR A 124 -5.79 0.43 2.56
N ASN A 125 -5.56 0.94 3.77
CA ASN A 125 -6.50 1.82 4.47
C ASN A 125 -7.94 1.28 4.56
N PRO A 126 -8.16 -0.03 4.79
CA PRO A 126 -9.43 -0.69 4.52
C PRO A 126 -10.57 -0.23 5.43
N LYS A 127 -10.24 0.22 6.65
CA LYS A 127 -11.23 0.68 7.63
C LYS A 127 -10.65 1.79 8.51
N SER A 128 -11.50 2.69 8.99
CA SER A 128 -11.16 3.66 10.03
C SER A 128 -12.41 4.04 10.84
N LYS A 129 -12.29 4.93 11.83
CA LYS A 129 -13.45 5.45 12.56
C LYS A 129 -14.51 6.10 11.65
N LYS A 130 -14.07 6.79 10.59
CA LYS A 130 -14.98 7.42 9.60
C LYS A 130 -15.32 6.48 8.45
N ARG A 131 -14.38 5.62 8.04
CA ARG A 131 -14.50 4.67 6.92
C ARG A 131 -14.97 3.30 7.40
N HIS A 132 -16.28 3.07 7.39
CA HIS A 132 -16.90 1.86 7.92
C HIS A 132 -17.62 1.01 6.86
N TRP A 133 -17.89 1.57 5.68
CA TRP A 133 -18.68 0.93 4.62
C TRP A 133 -17.83 0.53 3.39
N GLN A 134 -16.68 1.17 3.17
CA GLN A 134 -15.86 1.03 1.96
C GLN A 134 -15.38 -0.41 1.76
N LEU A 135 -14.94 -1.11 2.81
CA LEU A 135 -14.52 -2.50 2.71
C LEU A 135 -15.66 -3.42 2.28
N GLU A 136 -16.86 -3.21 2.82
CA GLU A 136 -18.04 -4.00 2.44
C GLU A 136 -18.44 -3.72 0.99
N LYS A 137 -18.42 -2.46 0.56
CA LYS A 137 -18.68 -2.12 -0.84
C LYS A 137 -17.62 -2.71 -1.78
N ALA A 138 -16.34 -2.67 -1.40
CA ALA A 138 -15.25 -3.30 -2.16
C ALA A 138 -15.45 -4.83 -2.26
N ARG A 139 -15.86 -5.48 -1.17
CA ARG A 139 -16.23 -6.91 -1.15
C ARG A 139 -17.33 -7.21 -2.16
N GLN A 140 -18.41 -6.44 -2.14
CA GLN A 140 -19.54 -6.60 -3.08
C GLN A 140 -19.12 -6.41 -4.53
N ILE A 141 -18.30 -5.40 -4.84
CA ILE A 141 -17.77 -5.18 -6.20
C ILE A 141 -16.96 -6.39 -6.67
N MET A 142 -16.05 -6.89 -5.82
CA MET A 142 -15.22 -8.05 -6.16
C MET A 142 -16.04 -9.33 -6.33
N MET A 143 -17.12 -9.53 -5.56
CA MET A 143 -18.00 -10.70 -5.68
C MET A 143 -18.74 -10.80 -7.02
N ASN A 144 -18.81 -9.71 -7.80
CA ASN A 144 -19.36 -9.78 -9.15
C ASN A 144 -18.47 -10.58 -10.11
N HIS A 145 -17.18 -10.74 -9.79
CA HIS A 145 -16.18 -11.34 -10.69
C HIS A 145 -15.40 -12.49 -10.06
N LYS A 146 -15.28 -12.52 -8.72
CA LYS A 146 -14.53 -13.52 -7.97
C LYS A 146 -15.46 -14.45 -7.18
N PRO A 147 -15.18 -15.77 -7.11
CA PRO A 147 -15.95 -16.70 -6.32
C PRO A 147 -16.02 -16.31 -4.84
N ALA A 148 -17.14 -16.61 -4.17
CA ALA A 148 -17.34 -16.39 -2.74
C ALA A 148 -16.23 -17.02 -1.88
N GLN A 149 -15.74 -18.20 -2.28
CA GLN A 149 -14.70 -18.96 -1.57
C GLN A 149 -13.27 -18.48 -1.86
N THR A 150 -13.08 -17.40 -2.63
CA THR A 150 -11.75 -16.84 -2.92
C THR A 150 -11.01 -16.59 -1.61
N PRO A 151 -9.79 -17.12 -1.41
CA PRO A 151 -9.07 -16.94 -0.16
C PRO A 151 -8.72 -15.47 0.10
N VAL A 152 -8.88 -15.07 1.35
CA VAL A 152 -8.56 -13.72 1.82
C VAL A 152 -7.66 -13.80 3.05
N GLY A 153 -6.59 -13.01 3.07
CA GLY A 153 -5.72 -12.82 4.23
C GLY A 153 -5.90 -11.42 4.82
N VAL A 154 -6.09 -11.32 6.12
CA VAL A 154 -6.09 -10.05 6.86
C VAL A 154 -4.91 -10.06 7.80
N VAL A 155 -3.97 -9.13 7.58
CA VAL A 155 -2.80 -8.96 8.43
C VAL A 155 -2.89 -7.62 9.12
N THR A 156 -2.92 -7.61 10.45
CA THR A 156 -2.98 -6.41 11.28
C THR A 156 -1.69 -6.26 12.06
N GLY A 157 -1.11 -5.05 12.09
CA GLY A 157 0.08 -4.79 12.89
C GLY A 157 1.29 -5.65 12.49
N ALA A 158 1.48 -5.91 11.18
CA ALA A 158 2.57 -6.75 10.68
C ALA A 158 3.93 -6.30 11.26
N MET A 159 4.71 -7.26 11.76
CA MET A 159 6.02 -7.06 12.40
C MET A 159 6.00 -6.18 13.66
N ARG A 160 4.83 -6.05 14.32
CA ARG A 160 4.67 -5.34 15.60
C ARG A 160 4.17 -6.28 16.69
N SER A 161 4.20 -5.81 17.94
CA SER A 161 3.76 -6.59 19.11
C SER A 161 2.27 -6.98 19.08
N ASP A 162 1.43 -6.23 18.36
CA ASP A 162 -0.01 -6.47 18.21
C ASP A 162 -0.37 -7.21 16.91
N GLN A 163 0.63 -7.86 16.29
CA GLN A 163 0.47 -8.61 15.04
C GLN A 163 -0.62 -9.67 15.14
N ARG A 164 -1.53 -9.67 14.17
CA ARG A 164 -2.59 -10.67 14.01
C ARG A 164 -2.76 -11.05 12.55
N ILE A 165 -2.91 -12.35 12.30
CA ILE A 165 -3.09 -12.92 10.96
C ILE A 165 -4.40 -13.69 10.98
N GLN A 166 -5.28 -13.42 10.03
CA GLN A 166 -6.54 -14.14 9.85
C GLN A 166 -6.65 -14.55 8.38
N VAL A 167 -6.87 -15.83 8.12
CA VAL A 167 -7.24 -16.34 6.80
C VAL A 167 -8.74 -16.64 6.80
N THR A 168 -9.43 -16.16 5.77
CA THR A 168 -10.89 -16.28 5.58
C THR A 168 -11.19 -16.34 4.08
N THR A 169 -12.44 -16.08 3.69
CA THR A 169 -12.91 -16.04 2.30
C THR A 169 -13.47 -14.67 1.94
N LEU A 170 -13.66 -14.42 0.64
CA LEU A 170 -14.28 -13.18 0.16
C LEU A 170 -15.72 -13.03 0.68
N GLU A 171 -16.46 -14.13 0.82
CA GLU A 171 -17.77 -14.15 1.44
C GLU A 171 -17.72 -13.69 2.90
N GLU A 172 -16.85 -14.30 3.69
CA GLU A 172 -16.76 -14.08 5.14
C GLU A 172 -15.99 -12.82 5.54
N LEU A 173 -15.35 -12.11 4.60
CA LEU A 173 -14.54 -10.91 4.86
C LEU A 173 -15.28 -9.84 5.70
N HIS A 174 -16.60 -9.74 5.55
CA HIS A 174 -17.42 -8.80 6.33
C HIS A 174 -17.41 -9.08 7.85
N THR A 175 -17.09 -10.30 8.26
CA THR A 175 -16.96 -10.73 9.67
C THR A 175 -15.53 -10.58 10.20
N ALA A 176 -14.55 -10.33 9.34
CA ALA A 176 -13.15 -10.27 9.72
C ALA A 176 -12.81 -9.03 10.58
N MET A 177 -11.87 -9.19 11.51
CA MET A 177 -11.41 -8.10 12.34
C MET A 177 -10.44 -7.20 11.56
N VAL A 178 -10.99 -6.13 10.97
CA VAL A 178 -10.22 -5.15 10.19
C VAL A 178 -10.22 -3.80 10.89
N ASN A 179 -9.05 -3.17 11.00
CA ASN A 179 -8.89 -1.82 11.54
C ASN A 179 -7.90 -0.98 10.67
N MET A 180 -7.51 0.19 11.16
CA MET A 180 -6.63 1.11 10.43
C MET A 180 -5.19 0.63 10.23
N GLN A 181 -4.77 -0.43 10.93
CA GLN A 181 -3.45 -1.06 10.80
C GLN A 181 -3.52 -2.40 10.05
N SER A 182 -4.68 -2.72 9.48
CA SER A 182 -4.88 -3.94 8.72
C SER A 182 -4.56 -3.73 7.24
N THR A 183 -3.97 -4.74 6.61
CA THR A 183 -3.83 -4.89 5.17
C THR A 183 -4.56 -6.17 4.76
N VAL A 184 -5.41 -6.07 3.73
CA VAL A 184 -6.24 -7.18 3.26
C VAL A 184 -5.72 -7.67 1.92
N PHE A 185 -5.51 -8.97 1.78
CA PHE A 185 -5.01 -9.65 0.59
C PHE A 185 -6.13 -10.52 0.04
N ILE A 186 -6.60 -10.25 -1.18
CA ILE A 186 -7.66 -11.02 -1.84
C ILE A 186 -7.01 -11.78 -2.99
N GLY A 187 -7.15 -13.11 -2.96
CA GLY A 187 -6.62 -13.99 -3.98
C GLY A 187 -7.23 -13.76 -5.38
N ASN A 188 -6.59 -14.40 -6.35
CA ASN A 188 -7.10 -14.59 -7.69
C ASN A 188 -7.58 -16.04 -7.90
N HIS A 189 -7.96 -16.42 -9.13
CA HIS A 189 -8.48 -17.75 -9.42
C HIS A 189 -7.53 -18.90 -9.04
N SER A 190 -6.22 -18.65 -9.04
CA SER A 190 -5.19 -19.66 -8.73
C SER A 190 -4.76 -19.66 -7.26
N THR A 191 -5.30 -18.74 -6.46
CA THR A 191 -4.99 -18.65 -5.03
C THR A 191 -5.74 -19.71 -4.26
N ARG A 192 -5.02 -20.47 -3.42
CA ARG A 192 -5.60 -21.48 -2.53
C ARG A 192 -4.93 -21.46 -1.16
N ARG A 193 -5.62 -22.03 -0.17
CA ARG A 193 -5.05 -22.31 1.14
C ARG A 193 -4.20 -23.59 1.10
N TYR A 194 -3.00 -23.54 1.67
CA TYR A 194 -2.13 -24.70 1.89
C TYR A 194 -1.67 -24.71 3.35
N GLY A 195 -2.27 -25.57 4.17
CA GLY A 195 -2.13 -25.47 5.63
C GLY A 195 -2.62 -24.11 6.11
N ASP A 196 -1.75 -23.35 6.77
CA ASP A 196 -2.04 -21.98 7.21
C ASP A 196 -1.56 -20.90 6.24
N PHE A 197 -0.96 -21.30 5.11
CA PHE A 197 -0.49 -20.38 4.08
C PHE A 197 -1.55 -20.09 3.02
N LEU A 198 -1.48 -18.89 2.46
CA LEU A 198 -2.03 -18.53 1.16
C LEU A 198 -0.97 -18.73 0.08
N LEU A 199 -1.31 -19.52 -0.92
CA LEU A 199 -0.44 -19.83 -2.05
C LEU A 199 -1.15 -19.44 -3.34
N THR A 200 -0.55 -18.48 -4.05
CA THR A 200 -0.94 -18.14 -5.42
C THR A 200 -0.02 -18.88 -6.38
N LEU A 201 -0.58 -19.67 -7.28
CA LEU A 201 0.24 -20.47 -8.20
C LEU A 201 0.89 -19.59 -9.28
N ARG A 202 2.19 -19.77 -9.48
CA ARG A 202 2.96 -19.12 -10.56
C ARG A 202 2.97 -19.90 -11.88
N GLY A 203 2.49 -21.15 -11.88
CA GLY A 203 2.55 -22.06 -13.04
C GLY A 203 3.70 -23.08 -13.02
N TYR A 204 4.52 -23.13 -11.94
CA TYR A 204 5.59 -24.13 -11.82
C TYR A 204 5.08 -25.57 -11.87
N GLY A 205 3.95 -25.86 -11.20
CA GLY A 205 3.38 -27.22 -11.18
C GLY A 205 3.01 -27.72 -12.57
N GLU A 206 2.41 -26.87 -13.41
CA GLU A 206 2.06 -27.25 -14.78
C GLU A 206 3.31 -27.40 -15.66
N LYS A 207 4.25 -26.46 -15.56
CA LYS A 207 5.47 -26.44 -16.37
C LYS A 207 6.42 -27.60 -16.05
N TYR A 208 6.56 -27.94 -14.76
CA TYR A 208 7.56 -28.89 -14.27
C TYR A 208 6.96 -30.20 -13.75
N ARG A 209 5.63 -30.37 -13.76
CA ARG A 209 4.92 -31.57 -13.26
C ARG A 209 5.34 -31.97 -11.84
N LEU A 210 5.32 -30.99 -10.94
CA LEU A 210 5.62 -31.18 -9.51
C LEU A 210 4.51 -31.98 -8.80
#